data_AF-A0A316YCX8-F1
#
_entry.id   AF-A0A316YCX8-F1
#
_cell.length_a   1.000
_cell.length_b   1.000
_cell.length_c   1.000
_cell.angle_alpha   90.00
_cell.angle_beta   90.00
_cell.angle_gamma   90.00
#
_symmetry.space_group_name_H-M   'P 1'
#
loop_
_entity.id
_entity.type
_entity.pdbx_description
1 polymer ?
#
loop_
_entity_poly.entity_id
_entity_poly.type
_entity_poly.pdbx_seq_one_letter_code
_entity_poly.pdbx_strand_id
1 'polypeptide(L)'
;MKVSLSVGALLAVTAAAAAETSYLLLHRTPSTSPAWSERAKIYLEPGSAPRYEEVTSKVPKIDAGDARGIYQLALVPADGNKKVVDDSTPMTFAKACHLSALLNESITLHLDESRQAVHGISYDLIGLEVGPHGCPLKSPSSSRDSSPTVRVKLATPQDAISPPPRGPPPTKADGTPLKEGEAPPKEKSFVAKYWYCESDPAQR
;
A
#
# COMPACT_ATOMS: atom_id res chain seq x y z
N MET A 1 7.63 -64.11 24.50
CA MET A 1 6.61 -63.04 24.57
C MET A 1 7.20 -61.78 23.95
N LYS A 2 6.67 -61.33 22.80
CA LYS A 2 7.13 -60.12 22.10
C LYS A 2 6.21 -58.97 22.49
N VAL A 3 6.73 -57.95 23.17
CA VAL A 3 6.01 -56.71 23.42
C VAL A 3 6.48 -55.70 22.38
N SER A 4 5.58 -55.35 21.46
CA SER A 4 5.79 -54.30 20.47
C SER A 4 5.27 -52.99 21.06
N LEU A 5 6.15 -52.03 21.35
CA LEU A 5 5.76 -50.66 21.68
C LEU A 5 5.72 -49.84 20.39
N SER A 6 4.51 -49.46 20.00
CA SER A 6 4.25 -48.48 18.95
C SER A 6 4.49 -47.06 19.51
N VAL A 7 5.54 -46.40 19.01
CA VAL A 7 5.80 -44.98 19.24
C VAL A 7 4.92 -44.18 18.28
N GLY A 8 3.80 -43.65 18.77
CA GLY A 8 2.99 -42.67 18.05
C GLY A 8 3.56 -41.28 18.27
N ALA A 9 4.18 -40.70 17.24
CA ALA A 9 4.61 -39.31 17.23
C ALA A 9 3.40 -38.39 17.03
N LEU A 10 3.01 -37.65 18.07
CA LEU A 10 2.08 -36.52 17.94
C LEU A 10 2.80 -35.34 17.30
N LEU A 11 2.44 -35.00 16.05
CA LEU A 11 2.75 -33.70 15.47
C LEU A 11 1.86 -32.64 16.14
N ALA A 12 2.43 -31.86 17.05
CA ALA A 12 1.81 -30.63 17.54
C ALA A 12 1.98 -29.54 16.48
N VAL A 13 0.91 -29.20 15.77
CA VAL A 13 0.85 -28.00 14.93
C VAL A 13 0.70 -26.81 15.86
N THR A 14 1.82 -26.18 16.23
CA THR A 14 1.81 -24.88 16.92
C THR A 14 1.45 -23.81 15.91
N ALA A 15 0.18 -23.40 15.87
CA ALA A 15 -0.21 -22.15 15.25
C ALA A 15 0.41 -21.01 16.08
N ALA A 16 1.44 -20.35 15.56
CA ALA A 16 1.94 -19.12 16.15
C ALA A 16 0.82 -18.07 16.07
N ALA A 17 0.20 -17.76 17.20
CA ALA A 17 -0.71 -16.64 17.30
C ALA A 17 0.09 -15.38 16.98
N ALA A 18 -0.17 -14.77 15.83
CA ALA A 18 0.47 -13.53 15.45
C ALA A 18 0.00 -12.45 16.45
N ALA A 19 0.96 -11.86 17.17
CA ALA A 19 0.68 -10.94 18.27
C ALA A 19 0.11 -9.61 17.74
N GLU A 20 -0.79 -9.00 18.50
CA GLU A 20 -1.27 -7.63 18.27
C GLU A 20 -0.08 -6.68 18.40
N THR A 21 0.15 -5.84 17.39
CA THR A 21 1.16 -4.79 17.42
C THR A 21 0.48 -3.44 17.63
N SER A 22 1.12 -2.54 18.38
CA SER A 22 0.55 -1.22 18.66
C SER A 22 1.52 -0.09 18.38
N TYR A 23 0.99 1.02 17.90
CA TYR A 23 1.73 2.19 17.47
C TYR A 23 1.16 3.46 18.12
N LEU A 24 2.02 4.39 18.46
CA LEU A 24 1.65 5.74 18.87
C LEU A 24 1.72 6.67 17.67
N LEU A 25 0.61 7.34 17.38
CA LEU A 25 0.56 8.42 16.41
C LEU A 25 0.88 9.73 17.14
N LEU A 26 2.02 10.31 16.80
CA LEU A 26 2.47 11.60 17.30
C LEU A 26 2.15 12.69 16.29
N HIS A 27 1.91 13.89 16.79
CA HIS A 27 1.67 15.06 15.96
C HIS A 27 2.33 16.31 16.51
N ARG A 28 2.61 17.25 15.59
CA ARG A 28 3.06 18.60 15.93
C ARG A 28 2.81 19.59 14.79
N THR A 29 2.88 20.85 15.14
CA THR A 29 2.94 21.98 14.21
C THR A 29 4.21 22.74 14.52
N PRO A 30 5.34 22.49 13.82
CA PRO A 30 6.65 22.98 14.25
C PRO A 30 6.74 24.50 14.47
N SER A 31 5.88 25.29 13.82
CA SER A 31 5.81 26.74 14.02
C SER A 31 5.26 27.16 15.38
N THR A 32 4.31 26.41 15.96
CA THR A 32 3.64 26.74 17.23
C THR A 32 3.98 25.79 18.37
N SER A 33 4.15 24.52 18.04
CA SER A 33 4.41 23.44 18.96
C SER A 33 5.55 22.60 18.37
N PRO A 34 6.81 22.96 18.65
CA PRO A 34 7.96 22.23 18.11
C PRO A 34 8.09 20.81 18.71
N ALA A 35 7.54 20.60 19.90
CA ALA A 35 7.53 19.31 20.58
C ALA A 35 6.46 18.37 20.00
N TRP A 36 6.78 17.08 19.94
CA TRP A 36 5.82 16.04 19.57
C TRP A 36 4.84 15.79 20.71
N SER A 37 3.57 15.63 20.35
CA SER A 37 2.47 15.31 21.27
C SER A 37 1.71 14.08 20.79
N GLU A 38 1.08 13.35 21.72
CA GLU A 38 0.30 12.16 21.37
C GLU A 38 -1.05 12.53 20.79
N ARG A 39 -1.34 11.96 19.62
CA ARG A 39 -2.62 12.09 18.96
C ARG A 39 -3.52 10.91 19.29
N ALA A 40 -3.03 9.71 19.02
CA ALA A 40 -3.81 8.48 19.05
C ALA A 40 -2.91 7.25 19.21
N LYS A 41 -3.54 6.11 19.52
CA LYS A 41 -2.96 4.77 19.43
C LYS A 41 -3.61 4.02 18.28
N ILE A 42 -2.79 3.28 17.54
CA ILE A 42 -3.25 2.41 16.47
C ILE A 42 -2.86 0.98 16.80
N TYR A 43 -3.84 0.09 16.76
CA TYR A 43 -3.66 -1.34 17.03
C TYR A 43 -3.83 -2.11 15.73
N LEU A 44 -2.87 -2.97 15.44
CA LEU A 44 -2.87 -3.86 14.29
C LEU A 44 -2.99 -5.29 14.79
N GLU A 45 -4.16 -5.86 14.55
CA GLU A 45 -4.43 -7.28 14.77
C GLU A 45 -4.35 -8.01 13.42
N PRO A 46 -3.57 -9.10 13.32
CA PRO A 46 -3.47 -9.89 12.10
C PRO A 46 -4.83 -10.40 11.62
N GLY A 47 -5.20 -10.08 10.38
CA GLY A 47 -6.48 -10.49 9.79
C GLY A 47 -7.68 -9.62 10.15
N SER A 48 -7.51 -8.61 11.00
CA SER A 48 -8.55 -7.65 11.40
C SER A 48 -8.31 -6.27 10.77
N ALA A 49 -9.35 -5.44 10.78
CA ALA A 49 -9.19 -4.02 10.44
C ALA A 49 -8.40 -3.29 11.55
N PRO A 50 -7.57 -2.29 11.21
CA PRO A 50 -6.88 -1.47 12.20
C PRO A 50 -7.87 -0.81 13.17
N ARG A 51 -7.55 -0.85 14.46
CA ARG A 51 -8.30 -0.13 15.49
C ARG A 51 -7.60 1.19 15.81
N TYR A 52 -8.37 2.27 15.83
CA TYR A 52 -7.90 3.62 16.14
C TYR A 52 -8.50 4.07 17.48
N GLU A 53 -7.65 4.45 18.42
CA GLU A 53 -8.04 4.98 19.72
C GLU A 53 -7.47 6.39 19.88
N GLU A 54 -8.34 7.39 19.90
CA GLU A 54 -7.94 8.78 20.09
C GLU A 54 -7.51 9.01 21.55
N VAL A 55 -6.28 9.51 21.75
CA VAL A 55 -5.74 9.80 23.08
C VAL A 55 -6.02 11.26 23.47
N THR A 56 -5.89 12.15 22.48
CA THR A 56 -6.13 13.58 22.68
C THR A 56 -7.19 14.04 21.69
N SER A 57 -8.37 14.39 22.18
CA SER A 57 -9.52 14.90 21.39
C SER A 57 -9.30 16.27 20.76
N LYS A 58 -8.07 16.79 20.80
CA LYS A 58 -7.70 18.11 20.32
C LYS A 58 -6.65 17.96 19.23
N VAL A 59 -7.12 17.78 17.99
CA VAL A 59 -6.35 18.28 16.84
C VAL A 59 -5.95 19.72 17.16
N PRO A 60 -4.67 20.13 17.00
CA PRO A 60 -4.24 21.46 17.37
C PRO A 60 -5.15 22.48 16.69
N LYS A 61 -5.72 23.40 17.47
CA LYS A 61 -6.37 24.57 16.88
C LYS A 61 -5.26 25.34 16.16
N ILE A 62 -5.35 25.40 14.84
CA ILE A 62 -4.40 26.16 14.03
C ILE A 62 -4.82 27.61 14.11
N ASP A 63 -4.01 28.41 14.78
CA ASP A 63 -4.20 29.86 14.80
C ASP A 63 -4.02 30.42 13.39
N ALA A 64 -4.69 31.55 13.09
CA ALA A 64 -4.67 32.14 11.75
C ALA A 64 -3.26 32.50 11.26
N GLY A 65 -2.31 32.75 12.18
CA GLY A 65 -0.90 32.98 11.87
C GLY A 65 -0.16 31.75 11.35
N ASP A 66 -0.64 30.55 11.68
CA ASP A 66 0.00 29.28 11.37
C ASP A 66 -0.63 28.55 10.19
N ALA A 67 -1.61 29.16 9.55
CA ALA A 67 -2.24 28.61 8.34
C ALA A 67 -1.21 28.28 7.24
N ARG A 68 -0.07 28.98 7.21
CA ARG A 68 1.03 28.74 6.25
C ARG A 68 2.02 27.66 6.70
N GLY A 69 1.91 27.18 7.94
CA GLY A 69 2.78 26.18 8.52
C GLY A 69 2.50 24.77 8.01
N ILE A 70 3.30 23.82 8.51
CA ILE A 70 3.17 22.40 8.22
C ILE A 70 2.68 21.69 9.48
N TYR A 71 1.69 20.83 9.31
CA TYR A 71 1.31 19.83 10.30
C TYR A 71 2.06 18.54 10.01
N GLN A 72 2.69 17.96 11.02
CA GLN A 72 3.46 16.74 10.89
C GLN A 72 2.84 15.63 11.74
N LEU A 73 2.83 14.42 11.18
CA LEU A 73 2.41 13.20 11.84
C LEU A 73 3.56 12.20 11.77
N ALA A 74 3.91 11.60 12.90
CA ALA A 74 4.92 10.55 13.00
C ALA A 74 4.32 9.32 13.67
N LEU A 75 4.74 8.14 13.24
CA LEU A 75 4.29 6.87 13.81
C LEU A 75 5.46 6.18 14.49
N VAL A 76 5.34 5.92 15.79
CA VAL A 76 6.36 5.18 16.55
C VAL A 76 5.76 3.90 17.12
N PRO A 77 6.53 2.79 17.22
CA PRO A 77 6.08 1.62 17.97
C PRO A 77 5.72 2.02 19.40
N ALA A 78 4.63 1.48 19.94
CA ALA A 78 4.26 1.71 21.34
C ALA A 78 5.11 0.89 22.32
N ASP A 79 5.95 -0.01 21.79
CA ASP A 79 6.79 -0.93 22.54
C ASP A 79 7.97 -0.17 23.17
N GLY A 80 7.80 0.20 24.45
CA GLY A 80 8.83 0.79 25.29
C GLY A 80 8.65 2.29 25.58
N ASN A 81 9.31 2.77 26.63
CA ASN A 81 9.20 4.16 27.14
C ASN A 81 9.79 5.23 26.20
N LYS A 82 10.10 4.91 24.95
CA LYS A 82 10.74 5.82 24.00
C LYS A 82 9.74 6.33 22.98
N LYS A 83 9.11 7.47 23.28
CA LYS A 83 8.41 8.32 22.31
C LYS A 83 9.42 9.16 21.52
N VAL A 84 10.43 8.50 20.95
CA VAL A 84 11.54 9.16 20.24
C VAL A 84 11.25 9.12 18.76
N VAL A 85 11.20 10.30 18.13
CA VAL A 85 11.15 10.45 16.68
C VAL A 85 12.57 10.65 16.20
N ASP A 86 13.05 9.73 15.36
CA ASP A 86 14.37 9.74 14.74
C ASP A 86 14.26 9.75 13.20
N ASP A 87 15.40 9.71 12.51
CA ASP A 87 15.47 9.80 11.05
C ASP A 87 14.83 8.60 10.33
N SER A 88 14.63 7.48 11.03
CA SER A 88 13.99 6.27 10.49
C SER A 88 12.48 6.23 10.74
N THR A 89 11.95 7.17 11.54
CA THR A 89 10.56 7.18 11.95
C THR A 89 9.65 7.53 10.77
N PRO A 90 8.66 6.68 10.42
CA PRO A 90 7.69 7.00 9.38
C PRO A 90 6.95 8.29 9.69
N MET A 91 7.05 9.27 8.79
CA MET A 91 6.47 10.60 8.94
C MET A 91 5.73 11.03 7.67
N THR A 92 4.66 11.80 7.86
CA THR A 92 3.93 12.47 6.78
C THR A 92 3.57 13.90 7.20
N PHE A 93 3.16 14.72 6.23
CA PHE A 93 2.92 16.14 6.44
C PHE A 93 1.70 16.63 5.65
N ALA A 94 1.02 17.62 6.22
CA ALA A 94 -0.05 18.37 5.57
C ALA A 94 0.14 19.87 5.80
N LYS A 95 -0.53 20.71 5.01
CA LYS A 95 -0.57 22.14 5.32
C LYS A 95 -1.43 22.34 6.56
N ALA A 96 -0.96 23.15 7.50
CA ALA A 96 -1.69 23.40 8.74
C ALA A 96 -3.08 24.04 8.48
N CYS A 97 -3.21 24.90 7.47
CA CYS A 97 -4.52 25.45 7.06
C CYS A 97 -5.57 24.40 6.64
N HIS A 98 -5.18 23.15 6.41
CA HIS A 98 -6.13 22.08 6.06
C HIS A 98 -6.84 21.49 7.28
N LEU A 99 -6.26 21.64 8.49
CA LEU A 99 -6.81 21.07 9.72
C LEU A 99 -8.02 21.84 10.28
N SER A 100 -8.17 23.11 9.90
CA SER A 100 -9.28 23.96 10.35
C SER A 100 -10.59 23.68 9.61
N ALA A 101 -10.54 22.86 8.56
CA ALA A 101 -11.71 22.33 7.91
C ALA A 101 -12.09 21.03 8.64
N LEU A 102 -13.29 20.99 9.25
CA LEU A 102 -13.85 19.79 9.89
C LEU A 102 -14.05 18.67 8.85
N LEU A 103 -12.98 17.97 8.50
CA LEU A 103 -12.93 17.00 7.41
C LEU A 103 -12.79 15.58 7.94
N ASN A 104 -13.15 14.63 7.09
CA ASN A 104 -12.86 13.23 7.34
C ASN A 104 -11.40 12.97 7.01
N GLU A 105 -10.74 12.25 7.89
CA GLU A 105 -9.32 11.95 7.76
C GLU A 105 -9.13 10.50 7.36
N SER A 106 -8.15 10.24 6.48
CA SER A 106 -7.73 8.89 6.14
C SER A 106 -6.23 8.77 6.40
N ILE A 107 -5.87 7.88 7.32
CA ILE A 107 -4.50 7.50 7.60
C ILE A 107 -4.25 6.14 6.96
N THR A 108 -3.24 6.04 6.12
CA THR A 108 -2.84 4.78 5.49
C THR A 108 -1.48 4.36 6.04
N LEU A 109 -1.43 3.17 6.62
CA LEU A 109 -0.21 2.54 7.12
C LEU A 109 0.32 1.58 6.05
N HIS A 110 1.55 1.82 5.60
CA HIS A 110 2.20 1.00 4.60
C HIS A 110 3.05 -0.04 5.29
N LEU A 111 2.68 -1.31 5.11
CA LEU A 111 3.43 -2.43 5.64
C LEU A 111 4.67 -2.69 4.77
N ASP A 112 5.68 -3.28 5.38
CA ASP A 112 6.85 -3.80 4.69
C ASP A 112 6.53 -5.08 3.88
N GLU A 113 7.51 -5.58 3.13
CA GLU A 113 7.36 -6.81 2.32
C GLU A 113 7.00 -8.03 3.20
N SER A 114 7.52 -8.09 4.43
CA SER A 114 7.22 -9.16 5.37
C SER A 114 5.80 -9.07 5.97
N ARG A 115 5.13 -7.92 5.81
CA ARG A 115 3.82 -7.59 6.38
C ARG A 115 3.78 -7.65 7.91
N GLN A 116 4.94 -7.49 8.55
CA GLN A 116 5.07 -7.56 10.01
C GLN A 116 5.22 -6.19 10.64
N ALA A 117 5.70 -5.20 9.89
CA ALA A 117 5.97 -3.87 10.42
C ALA A 117 5.47 -2.78 9.48
N VAL A 118 5.07 -1.64 10.06
CA VAL A 118 4.79 -0.43 9.30
C VAL A 118 6.09 0.25 8.91
N HIS A 119 6.30 0.43 7.59
CA HIS A 119 7.45 1.14 7.03
C HIS A 119 7.11 2.60 6.63
N GLY A 120 5.84 2.89 6.38
CA GLY A 120 5.42 4.21 5.90
C GLY A 120 4.04 4.64 6.41
N ILE A 121 3.77 5.94 6.36
CA ILE A 121 2.47 6.53 6.68
C ILE A 121 2.07 7.54 5.62
N SER A 122 0.79 7.55 5.25
CA SER A 122 0.17 8.58 4.42
C SER A 122 -1.02 9.19 5.14
N TYR A 123 -1.26 10.46 4.89
CA TYR A 123 -2.32 11.21 5.52
C TYR A 123 -3.10 12.03 4.49
N ASP A 124 -4.38 11.74 4.39
CA ASP A 124 -5.28 12.36 3.42
C ASP A 124 -6.48 13.00 4.12
N LEU A 125 -6.85 14.19 3.64
CA LEU A 125 -8.03 14.93 4.08
C LEU A 125 -9.11 14.83 3.00
N ILE A 126 -10.19 14.12 3.31
CA ILE A 126 -11.24 13.80 2.35
C ILE A 126 -12.25 14.96 2.29
N GLY A 127 -12.54 15.41 1.07
CA GLY A 127 -13.52 16.47 0.81
C GLY A 127 -12.97 17.88 1.00
N LEU A 128 -11.64 18.04 0.97
CA LEU A 128 -11.00 19.34 0.99
C LEU A 128 -11.09 20.01 -0.39
N GLU A 129 -11.81 21.12 -0.46
CA GLU A 129 -11.77 22.01 -1.62
C GLU A 129 -10.70 23.09 -1.41
N VAL A 130 -9.63 23.02 -2.19
CA VAL A 130 -8.49 23.94 -2.08
C VAL A 130 -8.66 25.16 -2.99
N GLY A 131 -8.33 26.33 -2.45
CA GLY A 131 -8.26 27.57 -3.21
C GLY A 131 -6.94 27.77 -3.96
N PRO A 132 -6.77 28.93 -4.61
CA PRO A 132 -5.58 29.28 -5.40
C PRO A 132 -4.25 29.19 -4.62
N HIS A 133 -4.29 29.38 -3.30
CA HIS A 133 -3.12 29.31 -2.43
C HIS A 133 -2.91 27.90 -1.82
N GLY A 134 -3.72 26.93 -2.25
CA GLY A 134 -3.70 25.56 -1.75
C GLY A 134 -4.16 25.43 -0.31
N CYS A 135 -4.92 26.39 0.22
CA CYS A 135 -5.65 26.32 1.49
C CYS A 135 -7.16 26.38 1.20
N PRO A 136 -8.03 25.82 2.06
CA PRO A 136 -9.46 25.81 1.81
C PRO A 136 -10.06 27.22 1.66
N LEU A 137 -10.93 27.40 0.66
CA LEU A 137 -11.53 28.71 0.30
C LEU A 137 -12.52 29.22 1.35
N LYS A 138 -13.17 28.30 2.06
CA LYS A 138 -14.08 28.55 3.18
C LYS A 138 -13.87 27.41 4.17
N SER A 139 -13.79 27.72 5.47
CA SER A 139 -14.01 26.67 6.47
C SER A 139 -15.43 26.12 6.20
N PRO A 140 -15.62 24.80 6.05
CA PRO A 140 -16.91 24.23 5.70
C PRO A 140 -17.96 24.81 6.65
N SER A 141 -18.89 25.58 6.09
CA SER A 141 -19.96 26.24 6.84
C SER A 141 -20.81 25.16 7.50
N SER A 142 -20.60 24.92 8.79
CA SER A 142 -21.50 24.52 9.88
C SER A 142 -22.82 23.77 9.56
N SER A 143 -22.91 23.03 8.46
CA SER A 143 -24.13 22.36 7.97
C SER A 143 -23.92 20.86 7.79
N ARG A 144 -22.74 20.35 8.18
CA ARG A 144 -22.53 18.92 8.37
C ARG A 144 -22.52 18.64 9.86
N ASP A 145 -23.65 18.16 10.37
CA ASP A 145 -23.82 17.55 11.71
C ASP A 145 -23.02 16.24 11.87
N SER A 146 -22.10 15.92 10.96
CA SER A 146 -21.23 14.76 11.08
C SER A 146 -19.95 15.17 11.79
N SER A 147 -19.73 14.61 12.98
CA SER A 147 -18.43 14.64 13.63
C SER A 147 -17.34 14.17 12.66
N PRO A 148 -16.18 14.86 12.61
CA PRO A 148 -15.07 14.44 11.75
C PRO A 148 -14.70 13.00 12.07
N THR A 149 -14.64 12.15 11.04
CA THR A 149 -14.32 10.72 11.20
C THR A 149 -12.90 10.46 10.75
N VAL A 150 -12.11 9.83 11.61
CA VAL A 150 -10.77 9.32 11.25
C VAL A 150 -10.90 7.86 10.81
N ARG A 151 -10.37 7.53 9.64
CA ARG A 151 -10.30 6.17 9.11
C ARG A 151 -8.85 5.74 9.00
N VAL A 152 -8.54 4.53 9.46
CA VAL A 152 -7.21 3.94 9.32
C VAL A 152 -7.27 2.78 8.33
N LYS A 153 -6.32 2.72 7.41
CA LYS A 153 -6.21 1.68 6.38
C LYS A 153 -4.82 1.05 6.43
N LEU A 154 -4.73 -0.20 6.00
CA LEU A 154 -3.47 -0.89 5.74
C LEU A 154 -3.25 -0.98 4.24
N ALA A 155 -2.06 -0.62 3.80
CA ALA A 155 -1.58 -0.86 2.44
C ALA A 155 -0.45 -1.89 2.51
N THR A 156 -0.65 -3.01 1.83
CA THR A 156 0.39 -4.04 1.66
C THR A 156 1.08 -3.83 0.31
N PRO A 157 2.40 -4.07 0.22
CA PRO A 157 3.10 -4.10 -1.06
C PRO A 157 2.41 -5.08 -2.01
N GLN A 158 2.23 -4.65 -3.26
CA GLN A 158 1.74 -5.51 -4.34
C GLN A 158 2.93 -6.01 -5.14
N ASP A 159 2.93 -7.31 -5.45
CA ASP A 159 3.92 -7.89 -6.34
C ASP A 159 3.80 -7.24 -7.72
N ALA A 160 4.94 -6.83 -8.28
CA ALA A 160 4.97 -6.29 -9.63
C ALA A 160 4.49 -7.35 -10.61
N ILE A 161 3.49 -7.00 -11.43
CA ILE A 161 3.06 -7.88 -12.53
C ILE A 161 4.20 -7.97 -13.52
N SER A 162 4.80 -9.16 -13.64
CA SER A 162 5.79 -9.42 -14.66
C SER A 162 5.10 -9.37 -16.04
N PRO A 163 5.56 -8.53 -16.98
CA PRO A 163 5.00 -8.52 -18.31
C PRO A 163 5.19 -9.90 -18.96
N PRO A 164 4.23 -10.36 -19.79
CA PRO A 164 4.42 -11.60 -20.51
C PRO A 164 5.72 -11.53 -21.33
N PRO A 165 6.49 -12.63 -21.40
CA PRO A 165 7.70 -12.64 -22.22
C PRO A 165 7.34 -12.27 -23.65
N ARG A 166 8.20 -11.47 -24.29
CA ARG A 166 8.04 -11.16 -25.72
C ARG A 166 8.07 -12.49 -26.48
N GLY A 167 7.13 -12.66 -27.41
CA GLY A 167 7.17 -13.79 -28.33
C GLY A 167 8.50 -13.82 -29.10
N PRO A 168 8.98 -15.01 -29.49
CA PRO A 168 10.18 -15.08 -30.32
C PRO A 168 9.97 -14.30 -31.62
N PRO A 169 11.03 -13.67 -32.17
CA PRO A 169 10.93 -13.02 -33.47
C PRO A 169 10.51 -14.04 -34.53
N PRO A 170 9.66 -13.66 -35.50
CA PRO A 170 9.27 -14.55 -36.57
C PRO A 170 10.52 -15.01 -37.35
N THR A 171 10.61 -16.30 -37.61
CA THR A 171 11.72 -16.91 -38.35
C THR A 171 11.29 -17.29 -39.76
N LYS A 172 12.26 -17.32 -40.67
CA LYS A 172 12.11 -17.92 -41.99
C LYS A 172 12.13 -19.44 -41.87
N ALA A 173 11.80 -20.14 -42.95
CA ALA A 173 11.82 -21.61 -43.00
C ALA A 173 13.21 -22.22 -42.73
N ASP A 174 14.28 -21.46 -42.90
CA ASP A 174 15.67 -21.84 -42.62
C ASP A 174 16.11 -21.55 -41.17
N GLY A 175 15.21 -21.02 -40.33
CA GLY A 175 15.49 -20.66 -38.94
C GLY A 175 16.16 -19.29 -38.75
N THR A 176 16.41 -18.53 -39.81
CA THR A 176 16.97 -17.17 -39.70
C THR A 176 15.88 -16.14 -39.33
N PRO A 177 16.23 -15.04 -38.63
CA PRO A 177 15.27 -14.00 -38.29
C PRO A 177 14.69 -13.31 -39.53
N LEU A 178 13.38 -13.02 -39.53
CA LEU A 178 12.79 -12.16 -40.54
C LEU A 178 13.38 -10.74 -40.47
N LYS A 179 13.66 -10.13 -41.62
CA LYS A 179 14.02 -8.71 -41.68
C LYS A 179 12.78 -7.83 -41.56
N GLU A 180 12.98 -6.59 -41.12
CA GLU A 180 11.92 -5.60 -40.96
C GLU A 180 11.20 -5.35 -42.30
N GLY A 181 9.88 -5.63 -42.34
CA GLY A 181 9.03 -5.49 -43.53
C GLY A 181 8.84 -6.76 -44.37
N GLU A 182 9.46 -7.88 -44.02
CA GLU A 182 9.23 -9.17 -44.68
C GLU A 182 7.96 -9.83 -44.11
N ALA A 183 7.09 -10.39 -44.95
CA ALA A 183 5.87 -11.05 -44.47
C ALA A 183 6.22 -12.44 -43.90
N PRO A 184 5.67 -12.85 -42.74
CA PRO A 184 5.93 -14.18 -42.19
C PRO A 184 5.53 -15.25 -43.20
N PRO A 185 6.28 -16.37 -43.30
CA PRO A 185 5.94 -17.45 -44.22
C PRO A 185 4.51 -17.90 -43.94
N LYS A 186 3.65 -17.90 -44.97
CA LYS A 186 2.29 -18.41 -44.82
C LYS A 186 2.36 -19.85 -44.34
N GLU A 187 1.88 -20.10 -43.13
CA GLU A 187 1.78 -21.45 -42.61
C GLU A 187 0.89 -22.26 -43.56
N LYS A 188 1.45 -23.35 -44.10
CA LYS A 188 0.66 -24.28 -44.91
C LYS A 188 -0.38 -24.92 -43.98
N SER A 189 -1.65 -24.92 -44.40
CA SER A 189 -2.69 -25.62 -43.67
C SER A 189 -2.34 -27.12 -43.53
N PHE A 190 -2.81 -27.76 -42.47
CA PHE A 190 -2.58 -29.19 -42.23
C PHE A 190 -2.94 -30.06 -43.46
N VAL A 191 -4.02 -29.69 -44.16
CA VAL A 191 -4.46 -30.35 -45.39
C VAL A 191 -3.44 -30.19 -46.53
N ALA A 192 -2.85 -29.01 -46.70
CA ALA A 192 -1.82 -28.78 -47.70
C ALA A 192 -0.50 -29.51 -47.38
N LYS A 193 -0.23 -29.81 -46.11
CA LYS A 193 0.98 -30.52 -45.68
C LYS A 193 0.86 -32.05 -45.76
N TYR A 194 -0.34 -32.60 -45.57
CA TYR A 194 -0.53 -34.05 -45.41
C TYR A 194 -1.52 -34.69 -46.38
N TRP A 195 -2.26 -33.91 -47.18
CA TRP A 195 -3.33 -34.44 -48.04
C TRP A 195 -3.16 -34.20 -49.53
N TYR A 196 -2.37 -33.20 -49.97
CA TYR A 196 -1.99 -33.06 -51.38
C TYR A 196 -0.65 -33.74 -51.65
N CYS A 197 -0.68 -35.00 -52.07
CA CYS A 197 0.37 -35.56 -52.90
C CYS A 197 0.18 -34.98 -54.31
N GLU A 198 0.90 -33.92 -54.63
CA GLU A 198 1.02 -33.45 -56.01
C GLU A 198 1.70 -34.59 -56.80
N SER A 199 0.90 -35.29 -57.59
CA SER A 199 1.37 -36.30 -58.53
C SER A 199 2.29 -35.60 -59.54
N ASP A 200 3.59 -35.86 -59.40
CA ASP A 200 4.63 -35.38 -60.30
C ASP A 200 4.29 -35.75 -61.76
N PRO A 201 4.07 -34.78 -62.67
CA PRO A 201 3.78 -35.08 -64.06
C PRO A 201 5.04 -35.48 -64.86
N ALA A 202 6.23 -35.59 -64.25
CA ALA A 202 7.47 -35.92 -64.94
C ALA A 202 7.75 -37.43 -65.15
N GLN A 203 6.78 -38.33 -64.97
CA GLN A 203 6.89 -39.76 -65.30
C GLN A 203 5.88 -40.25 -66.36
N ARG A 204 5.79 -39.56 -67.50
CA ARG A 204 5.17 -40.12 -68.72
C ARG A 204 6.05 -39.92 -69.93
#